data_AF-A0A2V3YSB6-F1
#
_entry.id   AF-A0A2V3YSB6-F1
#
_cell.length_a   1.000
_cell.length_b   1.000
_cell.length_c   1.000
_cell.angle_alpha   90.00
_cell.angle_beta   90.00
_cell.angle_gamma   90.00
#
_symmetry.space_group_name_H-M   'P 1'
#
loop_
_entity.id
_entity.type
_entity.pdbx_description
1 polymer ?
#
loop_
_entity_poly.entity_id
_entity_poly.type
_entity_poly.pdbx_seq_one_letter_code
_entity_poly.pdbx_strand_id
1 'polypeptide(L)'
;MPPVIDKTKCISCTTCAQICPLDVYGPVVKGQIPEVLYPNECWHCRACEFDCPVGAISMHYPLPMMLLRRPKCNTKKEGARND
;
A
#
# COMPACT_ATOMS: atom_id res chain seq x y z
N MET A 1 6.15 -2.54 -11.10
CA MET A 1 4.82 -1.95 -10.79
C MET A 1 4.86 -1.32 -9.40
N PRO A 2 5.38 -0.09 -9.25
CA PRO A 2 5.54 0.50 -7.94
C PRO A 2 4.19 0.89 -7.31
N PRO A 3 4.12 0.93 -5.98
CA PRO A 3 2.97 1.50 -5.27
C PRO A 3 2.89 3.01 -5.56
N VAL A 4 1.67 3.53 -5.61
CA VAL A 4 1.38 4.97 -5.77
C VAL A 4 0.57 5.43 -4.56
N ILE A 5 1.02 6.52 -3.95
CA ILE A 5 0.39 7.10 -2.76
C ILE A 5 -0.48 8.29 -3.18
N ASP A 6 -1.77 8.22 -2.86
CA ASP A 6 -2.70 9.33 -2.94
C ASP A 6 -2.46 10.28 -1.75
N LYS A 7 -1.79 11.40 -2.05
CA LYS A 7 -1.42 12.41 -1.04
C LYS A 7 -2.64 13.09 -0.40
N THR A 8 -3.81 13.07 -1.03
CA THR A 8 -5.03 13.68 -0.48
C THR A 8 -5.69 12.82 0.59
N LYS A 9 -5.49 11.50 0.53
CA LYS A 9 -6.03 10.54 1.51
C LYS A 9 -5.04 10.15 2.59
N CYS A 10 -3.74 10.26 2.33
CA CYS A 10 -2.70 9.81 3.25
C CYS A 10 -2.74 10.59 4.58
N ILE A 11 -2.81 9.87 5.70
CA ILE A 11 -2.78 10.43 7.06
C ILE A 11 -1.38 10.37 7.69
N SER A 12 -0.33 10.11 6.91
CA SER A 12 1.07 10.06 7.38
C SER A 12 1.31 9.13 8.59
N CYS A 13 0.59 7.99 8.63
CA CYS A 13 0.64 7.01 9.73
C CYS A 13 1.83 6.04 9.66
N THR A 14 2.64 6.11 8.59
CA THR A 14 3.83 5.29 8.33
C THR A 14 3.64 3.77 8.30
N THR A 15 2.42 3.24 8.41
CA THR A 15 2.12 1.79 8.35
C THR A 15 2.73 1.12 7.11
N CYS A 16 2.67 1.78 5.94
CA CYS A 16 3.21 1.23 4.70
C CYS A 16 4.72 0.97 4.74
N ALA A 17 5.48 1.80 5.45
CA ALA A 17 6.91 1.60 5.66
C ALA A 17 7.17 0.45 6.64
N GLN A 18 6.37 0.34 7.72
CA GLN A 18 6.56 -0.70 8.74
C GLN A 18 6.31 -2.13 8.25
N ILE A 19 5.37 -2.30 7.31
CA ILE A 19 5.04 -3.63 6.77
C ILE A 19 5.84 -4.00 5.53
N CYS A 20 6.61 -3.08 4.96
CA CYS A 20 7.40 -3.34 3.77
C CYS A 20 8.74 -3.95 4.17
N PRO A 21 9.02 -5.23 3.86
CA PRO A 21 10.27 -5.86 4.25
C PRO A 21 11.47 -5.44 3.39
N LEU A 22 11.25 -4.52 2.43
CA LEU A 22 12.23 -4.09 1.43
C LEU A 22 12.55 -2.60 1.54
N ASP A 23 12.08 -1.93 2.59
CA ASP A 23 12.36 -0.52 2.87
C ASP A 23 12.13 0.44 1.68
N VAL A 24 11.14 0.12 0.84
CA VAL A 24 10.80 0.88 -0.39
C VAL A 24 10.30 2.30 -0.09
N TYR A 25 9.87 2.57 1.16
CA TYR A 25 9.24 3.82 1.56
C TYR A 25 10.17 4.68 2.41
N GLY A 26 10.16 5.99 2.15
CA GLY A 26 10.80 6.97 3.03
C GLY A 26 10.48 8.41 2.61
N PRO A 27 10.71 9.41 3.48
CA PRO A 27 11.17 9.27 4.86
C PRO A 27 10.07 8.75 5.80
N VAL A 28 10.45 7.99 6.84
CA VAL A 28 9.52 7.40 7.84
C VAL A 28 9.34 8.34 9.02
N VAL A 29 8.90 9.57 8.74
CA VAL A 29 8.67 10.62 9.76
C VAL A 29 7.18 10.76 9.98
N LYS A 30 6.72 10.64 11.23
CA LYS A 30 5.31 10.85 11.58
C LYS A 30 4.87 12.26 11.20
N GLY A 31 3.71 12.36 10.55
CA GLY A 31 3.17 13.64 10.05
C GLY A 31 3.66 14.02 8.65
N GLN A 32 4.69 13.37 8.12
CA GLN A 32 5.14 13.54 6.74
C GLN A 32 4.60 12.41 5.87
N ILE A 33 4.11 12.76 4.67
CA ILE A 33 3.68 11.76 3.70
C ILE A 33 4.94 11.05 3.18
N PRO A 34 5.04 9.71 3.31
CA PRO A 34 6.18 8.98 2.79
C PRO A 34 6.17 8.99 1.27
N GLU A 35 7.36 8.90 0.67
CA GLU A 35 7.58 8.71 -0.75
C GLU A 35 8.03 7.27 -1.03
N VAL A 36 7.97 6.88 -2.30
CA VAL A 36 8.42 5.57 -2.79
C VAL A 36 9.83 5.77 -3.32
N LEU A 37 10.84 5.52 -2.47
CA LEU A 37 12.25 5.78 -2.77
C LEU A 37 12.81 4.76 -3.76
N TYR A 38 12.44 3.49 -3.58
CA TYR A 38 12.97 2.37 -4.36
C TYR A 38 11.86 1.63 -5.13
N PRO A 39 11.24 2.27 -6.14
CA PRO A 39 10.07 1.71 -6.83
C PRO A 39 10.34 0.36 -7.52
N ASN A 40 11.59 0.12 -7.91
CA ASN A 40 12.02 -1.10 -8.61
C ASN A 40 12.28 -2.28 -7.67
N GLU A 41 12.46 -2.02 -6.37
CA GLU A 41 12.70 -3.06 -5.36
C GLU A 41 11.39 -3.62 -4.80
N CYS A 42 10.25 -3.02 -5.13
CA CYS A 42 8.95 -3.51 -4.68
C CYS A 42 8.66 -4.95 -5.18
N TRP A 43 8.46 -5.88 -4.24
CA TRP A 43 8.04 -7.27 -4.53
C TRP A 43 6.61 -7.44 -5.05
N HIS A 44 5.84 -6.36 -5.12
CA HIS A 44 4.45 -6.38 -5.59
C HIS A 44 3.50 -7.26 -4.76
N CYS A 45 3.80 -7.47 -3.46
CA CYS A 45 2.96 -8.24 -2.52
C CYS A 45 1.61 -7.61 -2.20
N ARG A 46 1.45 -6.31 -2.45
CA ARG A 46 0.24 -5.50 -2.13
C ARG A 46 -0.08 -5.33 -0.65
N ALA A 47 0.76 -5.78 0.28
CA ALA A 47 0.52 -5.62 1.72
C ALA A 47 0.21 -4.16 2.09
N CYS A 48 0.98 -3.21 1.54
CA CYS A 48 0.77 -1.78 1.72
C CYS A 48 -0.60 -1.25 1.26
N GLU A 49 -1.16 -1.77 0.17
CA GLU A 49 -2.51 -1.45 -0.30
C GLU A 49 -3.57 -2.02 0.66
N PHE A 50 -3.40 -3.27 1.10
CA PHE A 50 -4.35 -3.97 1.99
C PHE A 50 -4.36 -3.44 3.42
N ASP A 51 -3.22 -3.03 3.97
CA ASP A 51 -3.15 -2.58 5.36
C ASP A 51 -3.27 -1.06 5.52
N CYS A 52 -3.23 -0.29 4.42
CA CYS A 52 -3.47 1.14 4.50
C CYS A 52 -4.89 1.41 5.08
N PRO A 53 -5.00 2.04 6.27
CA PRO A 53 -6.28 2.17 6.97
C PRO A 53 -7.28 3.08 6.23
N VAL A 54 -6.75 4.01 5.43
CA VAL A 54 -7.49 5.00 4.66
C VAL A 54 -7.53 4.71 3.15
N GLY A 55 -6.96 3.57 2.73
CA GLY A 55 -6.92 3.18 1.31
C GLY A 55 -6.18 4.17 0.40
N ALA A 56 -5.16 4.85 0.92
CA ALA A 56 -4.37 5.85 0.18
C ALA A 56 -3.33 5.24 -0.78
N ILE A 57 -3.12 3.92 -0.77
CA ILE A 57 -2.10 3.27 -1.60
C ILE A 57 -2.78 2.44 -2.68
N SER A 58 -2.29 2.55 -3.91
CA SER A 58 -2.75 1.76 -5.05
C SER A 58 -1.56 1.17 -5.81
N MET A 59 -1.76 0.03 -6.45
CA MET A 59 -0.77 -0.60 -7.32
C MET A 59 -1.17 -0.40 -8.78
N HIS A 60 -0.26 0.13 -9.59
CA HIS A 60 -0.48 0.33 -11.02
C HIS A 60 -0.06 -0.92 -11.79
N TYR A 61 -1.06 -1.68 -12.26
CA TYR A 61 -0.86 -2.85 -13.10
C TYR A 61 -1.03 -2.50 -14.58
N PRO A 62 -0.22 -3.07 -15.49
CA PRO A 62 -0.51 -2.97 -16.91
C PRO A 62 -1.83 -3.69 -17.23
N LEU A 63 -2.54 -3.21 -18.26
CA LEU A 63 -3.88 -3.70 -18.64
C LEU A 63 -4.02 -5.23 -18.68
N PRO A 64 -3.08 -6.02 -19.26
CA PRO A 64 -3.21 -7.47 -19.30
C PRO A 64 -3.32 -8.13 -17.91
N MET A 65 -2.75 -7.52 -16.87
CA MET A 65 -2.77 -8.04 -15.50
C MET A 65 -3.95 -7.54 -14.68
N MET A 66 -4.68 -6.51 -15.14
CA MET A 66 -5.82 -5.96 -14.40
C MET A 66 -7.01 -6.90 -14.33
N LEU A 67 -7.18 -7.82 -15.30
CA LEU A 67 -8.31 -8.75 -15.35
C LEU A 67 -8.40 -9.67 -14.12
N LEU A 68 -7.26 -10.00 -13.50
CA LEU A 68 -7.18 -10.82 -12.29
C LEU A 68 -6.99 -9.98 -11.01
N ARG A 69 -7.05 -8.64 -11.11
CA ARG A 69 -6.89 -7.77 -9.94
C ARG A 69 -8.11 -7.93 -9.03
N ARG A 70 -7.89 -8.53 -7.87
CA ARG A 70 -8.86 -8.44 -6.76
C ARG A 70 -8.75 -7.07 -6.09
N PRO A 71 -9.82 -6.24 -6.09
CA PRO A 71 -9.82 -4.99 -5.33
C PRO A 71 -9.83 -5.27 -3.82
N LYS A 72 -9.39 -4.29 -3.03
CA LYS A 72 -9.52 -4.34 -1.57
C LYS A 72 -11.01 -4.39 -1.20
N CYS A 73 -11.39 -5.33 -0.33
CA CYS A 73 -12.77 -5.43 0.15
C CYS A 73 -13.05 -4.26 1.10
N ASN A 74 -14.04 -3.43 0.79
CA ASN A 74 -14.40 -2.24 1.56
C ASN A 74 -15.24 -2.53 2.81
N THR A 75 -15.38 -3.80 3.20
CA THR A 75 -16.12 -4.20 4.40
C THR A 75 -15.32 -3.83 5.64
N LYS A 76 -15.89 -2.96 6.48
CA LYS A 76 -15.45 -2.77 7.87
C LYS A 76 -15.27 -4.16 8.48
N LYS A 77 -14.10 -4.42 9.10
CA LYS A 77 -13.77 -5.74 9.65
C LYS A 77 -14.77 -6.13 10.75
N GLU A 78 -15.83 -6.84 10.38
CA GLU A 78 -16.52 -7.78 11.25
C GLU A 78 -16.12 -9.18 10.78
N GLY A 79 -15.12 -9.76 11.46
CA GLY A 79 -14.84 -11.19 11.42
C GLY A 79 -14.07 -11.76 10.22
N ALA A 80 -13.26 -12.77 10.55
CA ALA A 80 -12.65 -13.78 9.67
C ALA A 80 -11.31 -13.45 8.97
N ARG A 81 -10.21 -13.83 9.64
CA ARG A 81 -9.52 -15.10 9.33
C ARG A 81 -8.69 -15.51 10.54
N ASN A 82 -9.12 -16.57 11.21
CA ASN A 82 -8.32 -17.30 12.19
C ASN A 82 -7.45 -18.26 11.37
N ASP A 83 -6.14 -18.03 11.36
CA ASP A 83 -5.11 -19.02 11.10
C ASP A 83 -4.01 -18.77 12.15
#